data_AF-A0A918Z2F8-F1
#
_entry.id   AF-A0A918Z2F8-F1
#
_cell.length_a   1.000
_cell.length_b   1.000
_cell.length_c   1.000
_cell.angle_alpha   90.00
_cell.angle_beta   90.00
_cell.angle_gamma   90.00
#
_symmetry.space_group_name_H-M   'P 1'
#
loop_
_entity.id
_entity.type
_entity.pdbx_description
1 polymer ?
#
loop_
_entity_poly.entity_id
_entity_poly.type
_entity_poly.pdbx_seq_one_letter_code
_entity_poly.pdbx_strand_id
1 'polypeptide(L)'
;MHLRQVTACPQPAEYTTHRRQRRQLAWQIYTCPRHRRLFEWSVPGNLRRLAADDERPPCGTVHDHRPHAEIIVSHLRGWMCVSGTPSDSPDPSEDDWQAHLSNARNWFIATGESDLQAVTEQALRLAETGAVGGILTLLAHAETAAARRRRR
;
A
#
# COMPACT_ATOMS: atom_id res chain seq x y z
N MET A 1 15.93 2.81 1.72
CA MET A 1 15.07 1.68 1.28
C MET A 1 14.16 1.31 2.43
N HIS A 2 12.86 1.26 2.17
CA HIS A 2 11.81 0.89 3.12
C HIS A 2 11.18 -0.43 2.68
N LEU A 3 11.08 -1.37 3.61
CA LEU A 3 10.40 -2.64 3.42
C LEU A 3 8.94 -2.49 3.84
N ARG A 4 8.00 -2.83 2.97
CA ARG A 4 6.56 -2.78 3.26
C ARG A 4 5.87 -4.03 2.77
N GLN A 5 4.74 -4.34 3.41
CA GLN A 5 3.90 -5.49 3.09
C GLN A 5 2.52 -4.97 2.68
N VAL A 6 2.11 -5.20 1.43
CA VAL A 6 0.84 -4.69 0.88
C VAL A 6 -0.28 -5.74 0.83
N THR A 7 -0.01 -6.97 1.25
CA THR A 7 -1.04 -8.00 1.43
C THR A 7 -0.66 -8.98 2.54
N ALA A 8 -1.67 -9.56 3.19
CA ALA A 8 -1.52 -10.65 4.16
C ALA A 8 -1.41 -12.05 3.49
N CYS A 9 -1.23 -12.12 2.17
CA CYS A 9 -1.09 -13.39 1.46
C CYS A 9 0.11 -14.20 2.00
N PRO A 10 -0.09 -15.43 2.49
CA PRO A 10 0.99 -16.21 3.11
C PRO A 10 1.88 -16.93 2.09
N GLN A 11 1.55 -16.86 0.79
CA GLN A 11 2.30 -17.55 -0.25
C GLN A 11 3.66 -16.87 -0.48
N PRO A 12 4.74 -17.65 -0.72
CA PRO A 12 6.01 -17.07 -1.12
C PRO A 12 5.90 -16.38 -2.48
N ALA A 13 6.69 -15.33 -2.68
CA ALA A 13 6.80 -14.72 -4.00
C ALA A 13 7.53 -15.62 -4.99
N GLU A 14 7.06 -15.61 -6.23
CA GLU A 14 7.71 -16.26 -7.38
C GLU A 14 8.01 -15.27 -8.51
N TYR A 15 7.43 -14.07 -8.43
CA TYR A 15 7.53 -13.04 -9.43
C TYR A 15 7.90 -11.72 -8.78
N THR A 16 8.56 -10.87 -9.54
CA THR A 16 8.80 -9.50 -9.15
C THR A 16 8.56 -8.56 -10.32
N THR A 17 8.18 -7.35 -10.01
CA THR A 17 8.10 -6.25 -10.95
C THR A 17 8.56 -4.98 -10.26
N HIS A 18 8.98 -4.00 -11.04
CA HIS A 18 9.55 -2.78 -10.49
C HIS A 18 9.14 -1.56 -11.30
N ARG A 19 9.26 -0.40 -10.67
CA ARG A 19 9.14 0.90 -11.33
C ARG A 19 10.43 1.67 -11.17
N ARG A 20 10.82 2.35 -12.24
CA ARG A 20 11.92 3.32 -12.21
C ARG A 20 11.38 4.73 -12.36
N GLN A 21 12.03 5.68 -11.70
CA GLN A 21 11.78 7.11 -11.84
C GLN A 21 13.14 7.79 -12.04
N ARG A 22 13.27 8.60 -13.09
CA ARG A 22 14.55 9.26 -13.46
C ARG A 22 15.74 8.28 -13.45
N ARG A 23 15.54 7.09 -14.03
CA ARG A 23 16.49 5.95 -14.10
C ARG A 23 16.81 5.24 -12.76
N GLN A 24 16.44 5.82 -11.62
CA GLN A 24 16.59 5.18 -10.31
C GLN A 24 15.44 4.20 -10.05
N LEU A 25 15.71 3.12 -9.31
CA LEU A 25 14.67 2.21 -8.82
C LEU A 25 13.79 2.98 -7.84
N ALA A 26 12.50 3.12 -8.14
CA ALA A 26 11.54 3.77 -7.26
C ALA A 26 10.99 2.74 -6.28
N TRP A 27 10.50 1.62 -6.79
CA TRP A 27 10.07 0.49 -5.97
C TRP A 27 10.16 -0.82 -6.73
N GLN A 28 10.18 -1.91 -5.99
CA GLN A 28 10.10 -3.28 -6.46
C GLN A 28 9.12 -4.05 -5.58
N ILE A 29 8.16 -4.77 -6.19
CA ILE A 29 7.18 -5.60 -5.49
C ILE A 29 7.37 -7.07 -5.86
N TYR A 30 7.16 -7.94 -4.88
CA TYR A 30 7.26 -9.38 -4.98
C TYR A 30 5.86 -10.00 -4.88
N THR A 31 5.50 -10.88 -5.81
CA THR A 31 4.15 -11.45 -5.92
C THR A 31 4.19 -12.95 -6.16
N CYS A 32 3.18 -13.66 -5.65
CA CYS A 32 2.98 -15.09 -5.92
C CYS A 32 2.28 -15.30 -7.29
N PRO A 33 2.18 -16.54 -7.79
CA PRO A 33 1.50 -16.84 -9.06
C PRO A 33 0.07 -16.28 -9.18
N ARG A 34 -0.67 -16.22 -8.06
CA ARG A 34 -2.04 -15.69 -8.00
C ARG A 34 -2.07 -14.16 -8.16
N HIS A 35 -1.20 -13.44 -7.45
CA HIS A 35 -1.24 -11.97 -7.38
C HIS A 35 -0.42 -11.27 -8.47
N ARG A 36 0.38 -12.00 -9.27
CA ARG A 36 1.15 -11.42 -10.38
C ARG A 36 0.29 -10.76 -11.48
N ARG A 37 -1.01 -11.09 -11.52
CA ARG A 37 -1.98 -10.59 -12.52
C ARG A 37 -2.77 -9.36 -12.05
N LEU A 38 -2.55 -8.89 -10.82
CA LEU A 38 -3.21 -7.68 -10.33
C LEU A 38 -2.64 -6.47 -11.07
N PHE A 39 -3.46 -5.87 -11.93
CA PHE A 39 -3.06 -4.80 -12.84
C PHE A 39 -2.43 -3.61 -12.10
N GLU A 40 -2.97 -3.27 -10.92
CA GLU A 40 -2.49 -2.19 -10.07
C GLU A 40 -1.08 -2.43 -9.50
N TRP A 41 -0.65 -3.69 -9.41
CA TRP A 41 0.64 -4.08 -8.84
C TRP A 41 1.67 -4.45 -9.89
N SER A 42 1.23 -4.67 -11.12
CA SER A 42 2.07 -5.07 -12.24
C SER A 42 2.30 -3.91 -13.19
N VAL A 43 3.56 -3.52 -13.40
CA VAL A 43 3.90 -2.64 -14.52
C VAL A 43 3.89 -3.48 -15.80
N PRO A 44 3.11 -3.13 -16.85
CA PRO A 44 3.06 -3.89 -18.08
C PRO A 44 4.46 -4.11 -18.68
N GLY A 45 4.74 -5.35 -19.09
CA GLY A 45 6.01 -5.72 -19.72
C GLY A 45 7.22 -5.86 -18.78
N ASN A 46 7.07 -5.59 -17.47
CA ASN A 46 8.18 -5.66 -16.51
C ASN A 46 7.96 -6.69 -15.39
N LEU A 47 7.12 -7.69 -15.64
CA LEU A 47 6.94 -8.82 -14.74
C LEU A 47 8.01 -9.86 -15.03
N ARG A 48 8.81 -10.20 -14.02
CA ARG A 48 9.89 -11.18 -14.11
C ARG A 48 9.65 -12.31 -13.12
N ARG A 49 9.92 -13.56 -13.53
CA ARG A 49 10.00 -14.70 -12.61
C ARG A 49 11.31 -14.63 -11.81
N LEU A 50 11.24 -14.88 -10.52
CA LEU A 50 12.42 -14.97 -9.66
C LEU A 50 13.25 -16.19 -10.06
N ALA A 51 14.58 -16.02 -10.07
CA ALA A 51 15.54 -17.09 -10.29
C ALA A 51 15.60 -18.03 -9.07
N ALA A 52 16.43 -19.07 -9.15
CA ALA A 52 16.57 -20.04 -8.06
C ALA A 52 17.28 -19.44 -6.84
N ASP A 53 18.18 -18.49 -7.07
CA ASP A 53 19.03 -17.79 -6.12
C ASP A 53 18.47 -16.44 -5.65
N ASP A 54 17.39 -15.96 -6.27
CA ASP A 54 16.71 -14.73 -5.85
C ASP A 54 16.05 -14.88 -4.46
N GLU A 55 16.02 -13.78 -3.69
CA GLU A 55 15.24 -13.68 -2.46
C GLU A 55 13.75 -13.93 -2.74
N ARG A 56 13.10 -14.73 -1.90
CA ARG A 56 11.67 -15.09 -2.00
C ARG A 56 10.90 -14.64 -0.77
N PRO A 57 10.71 -13.32 -0.60
CA PRO A 57 9.95 -12.81 0.52
C PRO A 57 8.45 -13.17 0.37
N PRO A 58 7.64 -12.95 1.42
CA PRO A 58 6.19 -13.11 1.32
C PRO A 58 5.59 -12.31 0.16
N CYS A 59 4.56 -12.86 -0.49
CA CYS A 59 3.80 -12.15 -1.51
C CYS A 59 3.31 -10.81 -0.97
N GLY A 60 3.47 -9.72 -1.72
CA GLY A 60 3.12 -8.36 -1.28
C GLY A 60 4.27 -7.60 -0.64
N THR A 61 5.46 -8.19 -0.52
CA THR A 61 6.63 -7.45 -0.08
C THR A 61 7.01 -6.40 -1.13
N VAL A 62 7.25 -5.17 -0.69
CA VAL A 62 7.68 -4.03 -1.50
C VAL A 62 8.97 -3.45 -0.94
N HIS A 63 10.01 -3.40 -1.76
CA HIS A 63 11.22 -2.61 -1.53
C HIS A 63 11.00 -1.23 -2.15
N ASP A 64 10.75 -0.21 -1.33
CA ASP A 64 10.55 1.16 -1.81
C ASP A 64 11.78 2.02 -1.51
N HIS A 65 12.23 2.73 -2.54
CA HIS A 65 13.41 3.59 -2.52
C HIS A 65 13.06 5.07 -2.66
N ARG A 66 11.78 5.41 -2.84
CA ARG A 66 11.30 6.79 -2.90
C ARG A 66 11.51 7.51 -1.55
N PRO A 67 11.45 8.86 -1.55
CA PRO A 67 11.38 9.63 -0.31
C PRO A 67 10.22 9.17 0.57
N HIS A 68 10.42 9.16 1.89
CA HIS A 68 9.46 8.67 2.88
C HIS A 68 8.05 9.27 2.71
N ALA A 69 7.96 10.57 2.40
CA ALA A 69 6.68 11.24 2.15
C ALA A 69 5.90 10.64 0.95
N GLU A 70 6.58 10.28 -0.14
CA GLU A 70 5.95 9.65 -1.31
C GLU A 70 5.53 8.20 -1.03
N ILE A 71 6.30 7.50 -0.19
CA ILE A 71 6.01 6.15 0.28
C ILE A 71 4.67 6.11 1.02
N ILE A 72 4.47 7.04 1.96
CA ILE A 72 3.25 7.15 2.76
C ILE A 72 2.04 7.40 1.86
N VAL A 73 2.10 8.41 0.97
CA VAL A 73 1.02 8.71 0.01
C VAL A 73 0.67 7.48 -0.84
N SER A 74 1.69 6.77 -1.31
CA SER A 74 1.50 5.55 -2.11
C SER A 74 0.99 4.36 -1.31
N HIS A 75 1.33 4.26 -0.03
CA HIS A 75 0.83 3.20 0.86
C HIS A 75 -0.63 3.40 1.15
N LEU A 76 -1.02 4.66 1.39
CA LEU A 76 -2.40 5.06 1.56
C LEU A 76 -3.19 4.79 0.29
N ARG A 77 -2.73 5.25 -0.88
CA ARG A 77 -3.39 4.91 -2.14
C ARG A 77 -3.47 3.40 -2.34
N GLY A 78 -2.40 2.64 -2.05
CA GLY A 78 -2.40 1.18 -2.16
C GLY A 78 -3.38 0.49 -1.21
N TRP A 79 -3.48 0.91 0.05
CA TRP A 79 -4.45 0.38 1.03
C TRP A 79 -5.88 0.84 0.76
N MET A 80 -6.02 2.04 0.20
CA MET A 80 -7.31 2.63 -0.17
C MET A 80 -7.79 2.19 -1.56
N CYS A 81 -6.92 1.63 -2.40
CA CYS A 81 -7.23 0.86 -3.63
C CYS A 81 -7.49 -0.63 -3.33
N VAL A 82 -7.22 -1.12 -2.11
CA VAL A 82 -7.88 -2.35 -1.59
C VAL A 82 -9.37 -2.07 -1.28
N SER A 83 -9.97 -1.00 -1.84
CA SER A 83 -11.37 -1.02 -2.21
C SER A 83 -11.56 -1.95 -3.41
N GLY A 84 -11.47 -3.26 -3.16
CA GLY A 84 -12.09 -4.22 -4.06
C GLY A 84 -13.59 -3.99 -4.01
N THR A 85 -14.13 -3.25 -4.99
CA THR A 85 -15.54 -3.35 -5.34
C THR A 85 -15.67 -4.12 -6.66
N PRO A 86 -16.66 -5.02 -6.79
CA PRO A 86 -16.95 -5.70 -8.03
C PRO A 86 -17.25 -4.69 -9.14
N SER A 87 -16.99 -5.09 -10.38
CA SER A 87 -17.48 -4.46 -11.61
C SER A 87 -18.85 -3.82 -11.37
N ASP A 88 -18.93 -2.50 -11.63
CA ASP A 88 -20.15 -1.69 -11.83
C ASP A 88 -20.38 -0.48 -10.88
N SER A 89 -19.37 0.02 -10.15
CA SER A 89 -19.49 1.28 -9.35
C SER A 89 -18.74 2.46 -9.99
N PRO A 90 -19.24 3.71 -9.89
CA PRO A 90 -18.49 4.90 -10.27
C PRO A 90 -17.32 5.08 -9.29
N ASP A 91 -16.09 4.90 -9.78
CA ASP A 91 -14.89 4.97 -8.94
C ASP A 91 -14.77 6.33 -8.23
N PRO A 92 -14.46 6.36 -6.91
CA PRO A 92 -14.05 7.59 -6.27
C PRO A 92 -12.78 8.10 -6.95
N SER A 93 -12.70 9.42 -7.22
CA SER A 93 -11.49 10.00 -7.81
C SER A 93 -10.27 9.74 -6.90
N GLU A 94 -9.06 9.70 -7.46
CA GLU A 94 -7.82 9.48 -6.67
C GLU A 94 -7.62 10.49 -5.51
N ASP A 95 -8.38 11.59 -5.52
CA ASP A 95 -8.36 12.66 -4.53
C ASP A 95 -9.56 12.63 -3.56
N ASP A 96 -10.47 11.66 -3.69
CA ASP A 96 -11.59 11.45 -2.76
C ASP A 96 -11.13 10.71 -1.50
N TRP A 97 -10.37 11.44 -0.68
CA TRP A 97 -9.86 10.98 0.61
C TRP A 97 -10.98 10.47 1.52
N GLN A 98 -12.18 11.03 1.45
CA GLN A 98 -13.27 10.66 2.33
C GLN A 98 -13.81 9.27 2.01
N ALA A 99 -14.05 8.96 0.73
CA ALA A 99 -14.45 7.63 0.29
C ALA A 99 -13.37 6.58 0.61
N HIS A 100 -12.13 6.90 0.28
CA HIS A 100 -10.98 6.03 0.51
C HIS A 100 -10.76 5.69 1.99
N LEU A 101 -10.80 6.70 2.87
CA LEU A 101 -10.64 6.50 4.32
C LEU A 101 -11.86 5.77 4.92
N SER A 102 -13.07 5.98 4.39
CA SER A 102 -14.27 5.27 4.85
C SER A 102 -14.18 3.77 4.54
N ASN A 103 -13.70 3.42 3.35
CA ASN A 103 -13.46 2.02 2.96
C ASN A 103 -12.39 1.36 3.85
N ALA A 104 -11.27 2.06 4.08
CA ALA A 104 -10.21 1.58 4.97
C ALA A 104 -10.72 1.35 6.39
N ARG A 105 -11.54 2.27 6.94
CA ARG A 105 -12.13 2.13 8.27
C ARG A 105 -12.99 0.86 8.37
N ASN A 106 -13.87 0.64 7.40
CA ASN A 106 -14.75 -0.54 7.39
C ASN A 106 -13.94 -1.84 7.36
N TRP A 107 -12.85 -1.87 6.59
CA TRP A 107 -11.94 -3.01 6.55
C TRP A 107 -11.21 -3.25 7.88
N PHE A 108 -10.70 -2.20 8.54
CA PHE A 108 -10.02 -2.34 9.84
C PHE A 108 -10.96 -2.77 10.95
N ILE A 109 -12.22 -2.33 10.92
CA ILE A 109 -13.26 -2.87 11.81
C ILE A 109 -13.45 -4.37 11.58
N ALA A 110 -13.60 -4.78 10.32
CA ALA A 110 -13.83 -6.19 9.97
C ALA A 110 -12.64 -7.10 10.33
N THR A 111 -11.42 -6.56 10.33
CA THR A 111 -10.18 -7.30 10.62
C THR A 111 -9.68 -7.15 12.06
N GLY A 112 -10.31 -6.31 12.88
CA GLY A 112 -9.95 -6.10 14.28
C GLY A 112 -8.69 -5.26 14.49
N GLU A 113 -8.27 -4.49 13.49
CA GLU A 113 -7.05 -3.68 13.51
C GLU A 113 -7.28 -2.31 14.20
N SER A 114 -7.46 -2.33 15.52
CA SER A 114 -7.91 -1.17 16.32
C SER A 114 -6.99 0.06 16.23
N ASP A 115 -5.68 -0.15 16.14
CA ASP A 115 -4.70 0.94 15.99
C ASP A 115 -4.87 1.66 14.65
N LEU A 116 -5.11 0.91 13.59
CA LEU A 116 -5.30 1.45 12.24
C LEU A 116 -6.67 2.11 12.12
N GLN A 117 -7.69 1.54 12.75
CA GLN A 117 -9.01 2.17 12.86
C GLN A 117 -8.92 3.57 13.48
N ALA A 118 -8.25 3.72 14.63
CA ALA A 118 -8.15 5.01 15.32
C ALA A 118 -7.45 6.08 14.46
N VAL A 119 -6.39 5.68 13.75
CA VAL A 119 -5.67 6.56 12.81
C VAL A 119 -6.58 6.95 11.63
N THR A 120 -7.32 6.00 11.08
CA THR A 120 -8.25 6.27 9.97
C THR A 120 -9.43 7.16 10.38
N GLU A 121 -9.98 6.99 11.59
CA GLU A 121 -11.02 7.87 12.12
C GLU A 121 -10.53 9.31 12.30
N GLN A 122 -9.28 9.49 12.73
CA GLN A 122 -8.68 10.81 12.82
C GLN A 122 -8.40 11.41 11.43
N ALA A 123 -7.99 10.59 10.46
CA ALA A 123 -7.84 11.02 9.07
C ALA A 123 -9.19 11.43 8.44
N LEU A 124 -10.29 10.73 8.75
CA LEU A 124 -11.63 11.08 8.28
C LEU A 124 -12.07 12.48 8.75
N ARG A 125 -11.83 12.81 10.02
CA ARG A 125 -12.10 14.17 10.54
C ARG A 125 -11.30 15.25 9.81
N LEU A 126 -10.08 14.94 9.38
CA LEU A 126 -9.26 15.86 8.59
C LEU A 126 -9.79 15.97 7.15
N ALA A 127 -10.28 14.88 6.57
CA ALA A 127 -10.90 14.87 5.24
C ALA A 127 -12.17 15.74 5.19
N GLU A 128 -13.00 15.74 6.23
CA GLU A 128 -14.19 16.60 6.35
C GLU A 128 -13.85 18.10 6.24
N THR A 129 -12.63 18.48 6.63
CA THR A 129 -12.16 19.88 6.57
C THR A 129 -11.33 20.19 5.32
N GLY A 130 -11.13 19.21 4.42
CA GLY A 130 -10.26 19.35 3.26
C GLY A 130 -8.77 19.46 3.60
N ALA A 131 -8.36 19.12 4.84
CA ALA A 131 -7.00 19.28 5.34
C ALA A 131 -6.06 18.15 4.86
N VAL A 132 -5.88 18.02 3.54
CA VAL A 132 -5.09 16.95 2.91
C VAL A 132 -3.66 16.88 3.47
N GLY A 133 -3.00 18.02 3.70
CA GLY A 133 -1.66 18.04 4.33
C GLY A 133 -1.64 17.46 5.75
N GLY A 134 -2.72 17.66 6.52
CA GLY A 134 -2.89 17.07 7.85
C GLY A 134 -3.11 15.56 7.78
N ILE A 135 -3.93 15.10 6.82
CA ILE A 135 -4.18 13.67 6.55
C ILE A 135 -2.85 12.96 6.28
N LEU A 136 -2.05 13.48 5.35
CA LEU A 136 -0.76 12.89 4.98
C LEU A 136 0.22 12.87 6.16
N THR A 137 0.26 13.93 6.96
CA THR A 137 1.13 14.03 8.14
C THR A 137 0.76 13.00 9.21
N LEU A 138 -0.53 12.89 9.55
CA LEU A 138 -1.03 11.92 10.51
C LEU A 138 -0.65 10.48 10.12
N LEU A 139 -0.90 10.14 8.85
CA LEU A 139 -0.66 8.81 8.32
C LEU A 139 0.84 8.50 8.24
N ALA A 140 1.67 9.51 7.93
CA ALA A 140 3.12 9.42 7.98
C ALA A 140 3.65 9.05 9.36
N HIS A 141 3.11 9.70 10.39
CA HIS A 141 3.47 9.44 11.78
C HIS A 141 3.07 8.03 12.21
N ALA A 142 1.85 7.59 11.86
CA ALA A 142 1.37 6.26 12.16
C ALA A 142 2.25 5.16 11.55
N GLU A 143 2.61 5.29 10.27
CA GLU A 143 3.49 4.33 9.59
C GLU A 143 4.89 4.31 10.23
N THR A 144 5.45 5.48 10.55
CA THR A 144 6.75 5.58 11.21
C THR A 144 6.75 4.92 12.59
N ALA A 145 5.67 5.09 13.36
CA ALA A 145 5.50 4.44 14.65
C ALA A 145 5.40 2.91 14.51
N ALA A 146 4.61 2.42 13.56
CA ALA A 146 4.48 0.98 13.27
C ALA A 146 5.81 0.36 12.84
N ALA A 147 6.56 1.03 11.96
CA ALA A 147 7.87 0.56 11.50
C ALA A 147 8.89 0.48 12.65
N ARG A 148 8.86 1.43 13.60
CA ARG A 148 9.73 1.40 14.79
C ARG A 148 9.38 0.25 15.74
N ARG A 149 8.11 -0.11 15.87
CA ARG A 149 7.67 -1.25 16.69
C ARG A 149 8.16 -2.59 16.13
N ARG A 150 8.13 -2.77 14.80
CA ARG A 150 8.56 -4.02 14.14
C ARG A 150 10.07 -4.27 14.13
N ARG A 151 10.88 -3.26 14.46
CA ARG A 151 12.36 -3.36 14.53
C ARG A 151 12.87 -3.69 15.94
N ARG A 152 11.99 -3.72 16.93
CA ARG A 152 12.28 -4.11 18.30
C ARG A 152 11.84 -5.55 18.51
#